data_AF-A0A7X6WYL1-F1
#
_entry.id   AF-A0A7X6WYL1-F1
#
_cell.length_a   1.000
_cell.length_b   1.000
_cell.length_c   1.000
_cell.angle_alpha   90.00
_cell.angle_beta   90.00
_cell.angle_gamma   90.00
#
_symmetry.space_group_name_H-M   'P 1'
#
loop_
_entity.id
_entity.type
_entity.pdbx_description
1 polymer ?
#
loop_
_entity_poly.entity_id
_entity_poly.type
_entity_poly.pdbx_seq_one_letter_code
_entity_poly.pdbx_strand_id
1 'polypeptide(L)'
;ELCCVKPHVLRYWEQEFTQLKPLKRRGNRRYYQHHEVLLIRRIRHLLYEEGFTISGARNRLGDAADRAAYDPEAAVRLSAAELQALRADLTGVRDALAAAVEQSGGNDAGENSFQLAP
;
A
#
# COMPACT_ATOMS: atom_id res chain seq x y z
N GLU A 1 -5.69 6.57 8.37
CA GLU A 1 -6.19 5.26 7.92
C GLU A 1 -5.05 4.47 7.27
N LEU A 2 -4.45 3.48 7.95
CA LEU A 2 -3.22 2.80 7.48
C LEU A 2 -3.47 1.51 6.67
N CYS A 3 -4.60 0.85 6.90
CA CYS A 3 -4.94 -0.44 6.28
C CYS A 3 -6.31 -0.44 5.58
N CYS A 4 -7.10 0.63 5.75
CA CYS A 4 -8.52 0.74 5.34
C CYS A 4 -9.37 -0.49 5.68
N VAL A 5 -9.16 -1.07 6.86
CA VAL A 5 -9.93 -2.19 7.40
C VAL A 5 -10.71 -1.68 8.61
N LYS A 6 -12.01 -2.03 8.69
CA LYS A 6 -12.87 -1.61 9.81
C LYS A 6 -12.39 -2.26 11.12
N PRO A 7 -12.50 -1.57 12.27
CA PRO A 7 -12.00 -2.08 13.55
C PRO A 7 -12.57 -3.45 13.96
N HIS A 8 -13.84 -3.75 13.65
CA HIS A 8 -14.45 -5.04 13.97
C HIS A 8 -13.89 -6.19 13.12
N VAL A 9 -13.59 -5.94 11.83
CA VAL A 9 -12.94 -6.92 10.94
C VAL A 9 -11.54 -7.21 11.45
N LEU A 10 -10.82 -6.19 11.90
CA LEU A 10 -9.49 -6.34 12.47
C LEU A 10 -9.51 -7.25 13.72
N ARG A 11 -10.50 -7.05 14.61
CA ARG A 11 -10.69 -7.92 15.78
C ARG A 11 -11.00 -9.37 15.41
N TYR A 12 -11.77 -9.58 14.35
CA TYR A 12 -12.05 -10.93 13.85
C TYR A 12 -10.78 -11.57 13.27
N TRP A 13 -9.99 -10.83 12.49
CA TRP A 13 -8.73 -11.32 11.94
C TRP A 13 -7.71 -11.67 13.01
N GLU A 14 -7.66 -10.97 14.15
CA GLU A 14 -6.82 -11.39 15.28
C GLU A 14 -7.14 -12.79 15.80
N GLN A 15 -8.38 -13.25 15.68
CA GLN A 15 -8.79 -14.60 16.08
C GLN A 15 -8.41 -15.63 15.02
N GLU A 16 -8.54 -15.25 13.75
CA GLU A 16 -8.29 -16.15 12.61
C GLU A 16 -6.79 -16.28 12.26
N PHE A 17 -5.98 -15.26 12.51
CA PHE A 17 -4.56 -15.25 12.15
C PHE A 17 -3.73 -15.19 13.43
N THR A 18 -3.19 -16.34 13.85
CA THR A 18 -2.37 -16.47 15.06
C THR A 18 -1.09 -15.64 15.04
N GLN A 19 -0.64 -15.20 13.86
CA GLN A 19 0.49 -14.31 13.66
C GLN A 19 0.18 -12.84 14.02
N LEU A 20 -1.10 -12.45 14.12
CA LEU A 20 -1.52 -11.14 14.62
C LEU A 20 -1.70 -11.20 16.14
N LYS A 21 -0.76 -10.64 16.89
CA LYS A 21 -0.76 -10.63 18.35
C LYS A 21 -0.54 -9.21 18.87
N PRO A 22 -1.59 -8.35 18.83
CA PRO A 22 -1.45 -6.96 19.23
C PRO A 22 -1.05 -6.86 20.70
N LEU A 23 -0.18 -5.91 21.00
CA LEU A 23 0.25 -5.66 22.37
C LEU A 23 -0.92 -5.11 23.19
N LYS A 24 -1.35 -5.85 24.21
CA LYS A 24 -2.44 -5.45 25.13
C LYS A 24 -1.88 -4.52 26.22
N ARG A 25 -2.37 -3.28 26.31
CA ARG A 25 -2.09 -2.36 27.42
C ARG A 25 -3.35 -2.09 28.26
N ARG A 26 -3.17 -1.49 29.45
CA ARG A 26 -4.27 -0.96 30.28
C ARG A 26 -5.19 -0.07 29.42
N GLY A 27 -6.50 -0.30 29.52
CA GLY A 27 -7.51 0.46 28.78
C GLY A 27 -8.04 -0.19 27.49
N ASN A 28 -7.85 -1.50 27.28
CA ASN A 28 -8.40 -2.26 26.14
C ASN A 28 -8.04 -1.71 24.75
N ARG A 29 -6.93 -0.97 24.67
CA ARG A 29 -6.36 -0.48 23.41
C ARG A 29 -5.38 -1.51 22.86
N ARG A 30 -5.45 -1.73 21.55
CA ARG A 30 -4.62 -2.68 20.81
C ARG A 30 -3.62 -1.89 19.99
N TYR A 31 -2.34 -2.13 20.24
CA TYR A 31 -1.26 -1.53 19.47
C TYR A 31 -0.69 -2.59 18.55
N TYR A 32 -0.69 -2.29 17.24
CA TYR A 32 -0.10 -3.16 16.23
C TYR A 32 1.32 -2.67 15.95
N GLN A 33 2.25 -3.61 15.91
CA GLN A 33 3.61 -3.37 15.45
C GLN A 33 3.67 -3.24 13.94
N HIS A 34 4.80 -2.76 13.43
CA HIS A 34 4.99 -2.56 11.99
C HIS A 34 4.76 -3.85 11.19
N HIS A 35 5.31 -4.98 11.63
CA HIS A 35 5.11 -6.27 10.96
C HIS A 35 3.64 -6.71 10.94
N GLU A 36 2.87 -6.42 12.00
CA GLU A 36 1.44 -6.71 12.06
C GLU A 36 0.66 -5.84 11.06
N VAL A 37 1.04 -4.57 10.90
CA VAL A 37 0.43 -3.68 9.90
C VAL A 37 0.67 -4.20 8.47
N LEU A 38 1.88 -4.67 8.18
CA LEU A 38 2.19 -5.29 6.88
C LEU A 38 1.42 -6.59 6.66
N LEU A 39 1.32 -7.42 7.70
CA LEU A 39 0.53 -8.65 7.65
C LEU A 39 -0.96 -8.35 7.38
N ILE A 40 -1.53 -7.34 8.03
CA ILE A 40 -2.91 -6.89 7.79
C ILE A 40 -3.10 -6.47 6.33
N ARG A 41 -2.14 -5.74 5.74
CA ARG A 41 -2.19 -5.35 4.32
C ARG A 41 -2.14 -6.58 3.41
N ARG A 42 -1.29 -7.55 3.71
CA ARG A 42 -1.21 -8.80 2.93
C ARG A 42 -2.48 -9.64 3.05
N ILE A 43 -3.06 -9.78 4.23
CA ILE A 43 -4.35 -10.45 4.45
C ILE A 43 -5.43 -9.77 3.61
N ARG A 44 -5.52 -8.44 3.65
CA ARG A 44 -6.50 -7.70 2.86
C ARG A 44 -6.36 -7.98 1.36
N HIS A 45 -5.15 -7.93 0.83
CA HIS A 45 -4.88 -8.23 -0.57
C HIS A 45 -5.31 -9.65 -0.94
N LEU A 46 -4.96 -10.65 -0.12
CA LEU A 46 -5.36 -12.03 -0.34
C LEU A 46 -6.89 -12.21 -0.39
N LEU A 47 -7.63 -11.54 0.51
CA LEU A 47 -9.08 -11.73 0.61
C LEU A 47 -9.85 -10.93 -0.44
N TYR A 48 -9.47 -9.67 -0.69
CA TYR A 48 -10.25 -8.75 -1.52
C TYR A 48 -9.75 -8.62 -2.96
N GLU A 49 -8.46 -8.81 -3.21
CA GLU A 49 -7.88 -8.69 -4.55
C GLU A 49 -7.66 -10.07 -5.17
N GLU A 50 -7.09 -11.02 -4.42
CA GLU A 50 -6.87 -12.38 -4.90
C GLU A 50 -8.09 -13.32 -4.68
N GLY A 51 -9.08 -12.91 -3.88
CA GLY A 51 -10.33 -13.65 -3.68
C GLY A 51 -10.22 -14.92 -2.82
N PHE A 52 -9.18 -15.05 -1.99
CA PHE A 52 -9.03 -16.18 -1.08
C PHE A 52 -10.08 -16.17 0.03
N THR A 53 -10.41 -17.35 0.54
CA THR A 53 -11.11 -17.50 1.82
C THR A 53 -10.16 -17.27 2.98
N ILE A 54 -10.68 -17.04 4.19
CA ILE A 54 -9.88 -16.90 5.42
C ILE A 54 -8.92 -18.08 5.60
N SER A 55 -9.42 -19.32 5.42
CA SER A 55 -8.60 -20.54 5.51
C SER A 55 -7.53 -20.61 4.43
N GLY A 56 -7.87 -20.24 3.18
CA GLY A 56 -6.91 -20.22 2.07
C GLY A 56 -5.81 -19.19 2.28
N ALA A 57 -6.16 -17.99 2.76
CA ALA A 57 -5.21 -16.96 3.12
C ALA A 57 -4.31 -17.39 4.29
N ARG A 58 -4.87 -18.06 5.31
CA ARG A 58 -4.10 -18.59 6.45
C ARG A 58 -3.04 -19.58 5.99
N ASN A 59 -3.40 -20.55 5.15
CA ASN A 59 -2.47 -21.54 4.64
C ASN A 59 -1.34 -20.86 3.83
N ARG A 60 -1.71 -19.92 2.96
CA ARG A 60 -0.74 -19.19 2.13
C ARG A 60 0.22 -18.31 2.96
N LEU A 61 -0.25 -17.77 4.07
CA LEU A 61 0.58 -17.00 5.02
C LEU A 61 1.43 -17.91 5.93
N GLY A 62 0.97 -19.12 6.25
CA GLY A 62 1.73 -20.13 6.98
C GLY A 62 2.94 -20.62 6.17
N ASP A 63 2.69 -21.04 4.92
CA ASP A 63 3.75 -21.50 4.01
C ASP A 63 4.77 -20.39 3.69
N ALA A 64 4.32 -19.14 3.66
CA ALA A 64 5.17 -17.98 3.44
C ALA A 64 5.97 -17.59 4.69
N ALA A 65 5.43 -17.77 5.90
CA ALA A 65 6.17 -17.51 7.14
C ALA A 65 7.31 -18.51 7.37
N ASP A 66 7.16 -19.75 6.90
CA ASP A 66 8.23 -20.76 6.93
C ASP A 66 9.31 -20.50 5.86
N ARG A 67 8.99 -19.86 4.73
CA ARG A 67 9.98 -19.45 3.70
C ARG A 67 10.59 -18.08 3.93
N ALA A 68 9.82 -17.18 4.51
CA ALA A 68 10.22 -15.84 4.88
C ALA A 68 10.13 -15.77 6.40
N ALA A 69 11.18 -16.25 7.07
CA ALA A 69 11.63 -15.56 8.27
C ALA A 69 11.79 -14.09 7.87
N TYR A 70 10.71 -13.32 8.08
CA TYR A 70 10.64 -11.91 7.81
C TYR A 70 11.65 -11.29 8.76
N ASP A 71 12.87 -11.11 8.28
CA ASP A 71 13.88 -10.32 8.95
C ASP A 71 13.47 -8.85 8.74
N PRO A 72 12.87 -8.19 9.75
CA PRO A 72 12.52 -6.78 9.63
C PRO A 72 13.76 -5.91 9.38
N GLU A 73 14.95 -6.42 9.64
CA GLU A 73 16.22 -5.74 9.37
C GLU A 73 16.63 -5.85 7.90
N ALA A 74 16.30 -6.95 7.21
CA ALA A 74 16.58 -7.13 5.78
C ALA A 74 15.79 -6.13 4.91
N ALA A 75 14.56 -5.79 5.29
CA ALA A 75 13.74 -4.80 4.58
C ALA A 75 14.28 -3.35 4.69
N VAL A 76 15.18 -3.09 5.64
CA VAL A 76 15.70 -1.75 5.96
C VAL A 76 17.10 -1.51 5.40
N ARG A 77 17.77 -2.52 4.83
CA ARG A 77 19.13 -2.37 4.27
C ARG A 77 19.13 -1.90 2.82
N LEU A 78 18.47 -0.78 2.53
CA LEU A 78 18.81 -0.01 1.33
C LEU A 78 20.01 0.88 1.69
N SER A 79 21.10 0.73 0.94
CA SER A 79 22.25 1.61 1.06
C SER A 79 21.86 3.05 0.74
N ALA A 80 22.64 4.02 1.26
CA ALA A 80 22.41 5.43 0.96
C ALA A 80 22.44 5.72 -0.56
N ALA A 81 23.22 4.96 -1.32
CA ALA A 81 23.29 5.07 -2.77
C ALA A 81 22.00 4.59 -3.45
N GLU A 82 21.44 3.45 -3.03
CA GLU A 82 20.17 2.94 -3.56
C GLU A 82 19.01 3.88 -3.24
N LEU A 83 18.99 4.47 -2.04
CA LEU A 83 17.99 5.48 -1.67
C LEU A 83 18.12 6.76 -2.51
N GLN A 84 19.36 7.18 -2.82
CA GLN A 84 19.60 8.34 -3.69
C GLN A 84 19.16 8.07 -5.14
N ALA A 85 19.46 6.88 -5.67
CA ALA A 85 19.01 6.47 -7.01
C ALA A 85 17.48 6.46 -7.09
N LEU A 86 16.82 5.82 -6.13
CA LEU A 86 15.36 5.77 -6.08
C LEU A 86 14.73 7.17 -5.98
N ARG A 87 15.34 8.07 -5.21
CA ARG A 87 14.89 9.47 -5.13
C ARG A 87 15.03 10.17 -6.48
N ALA A 88 16.15 9.98 -7.19
CA ALA A 88 16.39 10.57 -8.49
C ALA A 88 15.36 10.08 -9.52
N ASP A 89 15.08 8.78 -9.55
CA ASP A 89 14.07 8.18 -10.41
C ASP A 89 12.68 8.77 -10.16
N LEU A 90 12.28 8.87 -8.89
CA LEU A 90 10.99 9.45 -8.51
C LEU A 90 10.88 10.94 -8.87
N THR A 91 11.95 11.72 -8.73
CA THR A 91 11.96 13.10 -9.21
C THR A 91 11.85 13.18 -10.72
N GLY A 92 12.50 12.29 -11.47
CA GLY A 92 12.37 12.22 -12.93
C GLY A 92 10.94 11.90 -13.36
N VAL A 93 10.29 10.92 -12.72
CA VAL A 93 8.88 10.57 -12.98
C VAL A 93 7.96 11.75 -12.69
N ARG A 94 8.15 12.45 -11.55
CA ARG A 94 7.38 13.65 -11.20
C ARG A 94 7.52 14.74 -12.26
N ASP A 95 8.74 15.02 -12.70
CA ASP A 95 9.01 16.11 -13.64
C ASP A 95 8.49 15.78 -15.04
N ALA A 96 8.59 14.51 -15.46
CA ALA A 96 7.99 14.03 -16.71
C ALA A 96 6.45 14.14 -16.69
N LEU A 97 5.81 13.79 -15.57
CA LEU A 97 4.37 13.95 -15.39
C LEU A 97 3.97 15.43 -15.40
N ALA A 98 4.74 16.32 -14.76
CA ALA A 98 4.48 17.76 -14.77
C ALA A 98 4.54 18.34 -16.20
N ALA A 99 5.56 17.98 -16.97
CA ALA A 99 5.69 18.40 -18.37
C ALA A 99 4.54 17.89 -19.26
N ALA A 100 4.08 16.66 -19.04
CA ALA A 100 2.95 16.08 -19.78
C ALA A 100 1.62 16.77 -19.46
N VAL A 101 1.42 17.21 -18.21
CA VAL A 101 0.24 17.98 -17.78
C VAL A 101 0.25 19.38 -18.41
N GLU A 102 1.41 20.05 -18.46
CA GLU A 102 1.55 21.35 -19.11
C GLU A 102 1.27 21.29 -20.62
N GLN A 103 1.72 20.24 -21.30
CA GLN A 103 1.43 20.02 -22.73
C GLN A 103 -0.05 19.73 -23.01
N SER A 104 -0.78 19.17 -22.03
CA SER A 104 -2.23 18.92 -22.16
C SER A 104 -3.07 20.16 -21.89
N GLY A 105 -2.57 21.13 -21.11
CA GLY A 105 -3.26 22.39 -20.80
C GLY A 105 -3.16 23.47 -21.88
N GLY A 106 -2.32 23.28 -22.91
CA GLY A 106 -2.08 24.25 -23.98
C GLY A 106 -2.91 24.04 -25.27
N ASN A 107 -3.73 22.99 -25.36
CA ASN A 107 -4.39 22.59 -26.61
C ASN A 107 -5.89 23.00 -26.70
N ASP A 108 -6.36 23.94 -25.88
CA ASP A 108 -7.77 24.38 -25.82
C ASP A 108 -7.98 25.86 -26.23
N ALA A 109 -7.05 26.45 -26.99
CA ALA A 109 -7.10 27.84 -27.43
C ALA A 109 -7.04 27.98 -28.97
N GLY A 110 -8.08 27.52 -29.65
CA GLY A 110 -8.31 27.67 -31.09
C GLY A 110 -9.16 26.50 -31.55
N GLU A 111 -10.35 26.63 -32.13
CA GLU A 111 -10.91 27.69 -32.95
C GLU A 111 -12.44 27.61 -32.79
N ASN A 112 -13.11 28.74 -32.56
CA ASN A 112 -14.46 28.91 -33.10
C ASN A 112 -14.77 30.39 -33.31
N SER A 113 -14.08 30.95 -34.31
CA SER A 113 -14.53 32.16 -35.00
C SER A 113 -15.74 31.79 -35.85
N PHE A 114 -16.94 31.71 -35.24
CA PHE A 114 -18.17 31.66 -36.02
C PHE A 114 -18.58 33.10 -36.36
N GLN A 115 -18.25 33.45 -37.60
CA GLN A 115 -18.49 34.72 -38.24
C GLN A 115 -20.01 34.88 -38.48
N LEU A 116 -20.64 35.80 -37.76
CA LEU A 116 -21.97 36.30 -38.09
C LEU A 116 -21.81 37.47 -39.07
N ALA A 117 -22.31 37.28 -40.28
CA ALA A 117 -22.49 38.32 -41.27
C ALA A 117 -23.89 38.17 -41.90
N PRO A 118 -24.45 39.25 -42.44
CA PRO A 118 -24.82 40.51 -41.80
C PRO A 118 -26.28 40.53 -41.32
#